data_AF-A0A928J288-F1
#
_entry.id   AF-A0A928J288-F1
#
_cell.length_a   1.000
_cell.length_b   1.000
_cell.length_c   1.000
_cell.angle_alpha   90.00
_cell.angle_beta   90.00
_cell.angle_gamma   90.00
#
_symmetry.space_group_name_H-M   'P 1'
#
loop_
_entity.id
_entity.type
_entity.pdbx_description
1 polymer ?
#
loop_
_entity_poly.entity_id
_entity_poly.type
_entity_poly.pdbx_seq_one_letter_code
_entity_poly.pdbx_strand_id
1 'polypeptide(L)'
;MMWLLAFVAFGVAILSGLGVGSAGLLVVFLTAVLQAPQLVAQGLNLVFFLFSSGAALTVHLLRTPLLFGCILLLLPGGVLGSYLGSVLAHAISEGLLRRLFGFLLIAAGSMSLFRPQKNRYHL
;
A
#
# COMPACT_ATOMS: atom_id res chain seq x y z
N MET A 1 -19.85 16.56 13.84
CA MET A 1 -19.66 15.27 13.13
C MET A 1 -18.54 15.34 12.08
N MET A 2 -18.59 16.27 11.12
CA MET A 2 -17.63 16.35 10.01
C MET A 2 -16.17 16.60 10.42
N TRP A 3 -15.95 17.45 11.44
CA TRP A 3 -14.62 17.73 12.00
C TRP A 3 -13.95 16.50 12.64
N LEU A 4 -14.74 15.61 13.26
CA LEU A 4 -14.24 14.37 13.86
C LEU A 4 -13.74 13.41 12.76
N LEU A 5 -14.50 13.27 11.68
CA LEU A 5 -14.12 12.44 10.54
C LEU A 5 -12.85 12.94 9.86
N ALA A 6 -12.69 14.25 9.72
CA ALA A 6 -11.47 14.85 9.18
C ALA A 6 -10.24 14.53 10.04
N PHE A 7 -10.38 14.60 11.37
CA PHE A 7 -9.28 14.28 12.29
C PHE A 7 -8.91 12.79 12.25
N VAL A 8 -9.90 11.90 12.19
CA VAL A 8 -9.67 10.45 12.05
C VAL A 8 -9.02 10.13 10.69
N ALA A 9 -9.52 10.71 9.59
CA ALA A 9 -8.95 10.53 8.26
C ALA A 9 -7.49 10.99 8.20
N PHE A 10 -7.18 12.12 8.83
CA PHE A 10 -5.82 12.63 8.95
C PHE A 10 -4.91 11.68 9.75
N GLY A 11 -5.40 11.18 10.89
CA GLY A 11 -4.67 10.18 11.69
C GLY A 11 -4.39 8.88 10.93
N VAL A 12 -5.39 8.36 10.22
CA VAL A 12 -5.22 7.17 9.36
C VAL A 12 -4.21 7.44 8.25
N ALA A 13 -4.26 8.61 7.61
CA ALA A 13 -3.30 8.99 6.57
C ALA A 13 -1.86 9.06 7.12
N ILE A 14 -1.66 9.64 8.31
CA ILE A 14 -0.34 9.66 8.97
C ILE A 14 0.15 8.24 9.23
N LEU A 15 -0.66 7.39 9.87
CA LEU A 15 -0.25 6.03 10.22
C LEU A 15 0.10 5.22 8.97
N SER A 16 -0.73 5.33 7.92
CA SER A 16 -0.50 4.69 6.62
C SER A 16 0.79 5.21 5.96
N GLY A 17 1.11 6.50 6.08
CA GLY A 17 2.33 7.12 5.54
C GLY A 17 3.60 6.78 6.31
N LEU A 18 3.48 6.59 7.62
CA LEU A 18 4.58 6.14 8.47
C LEU A 18 4.91 4.64 8.29
N GLY A 19 4.18 3.95 7.41
CA GLY A 19 4.38 2.51 7.17
C GLY A 19 3.64 1.62 8.15
N VAL A 20 2.96 2.17 9.16
CA VAL A 20 2.11 1.41 10.08
C VAL A 20 0.85 1.01 9.31
N GLY A 21 0.77 -0.25 8.89
CA GLY A 21 -0.39 -0.80 8.17
C GLY A 21 -0.63 -0.24 6.77
N SER A 22 0.42 0.28 6.13
CA SER A 22 0.34 0.95 4.82
C SER A 22 -0.24 0.07 3.69
N ALA A 23 -0.11 -1.26 3.79
CA ALA A 23 -0.62 -2.19 2.78
C ALA A 23 -2.16 -2.11 2.59
N GLY A 24 -2.92 -1.61 3.58
CA GLY A 24 -4.37 -1.50 3.41
C GLY A 24 -5.18 -0.72 4.44
N LEU A 25 -4.59 -0.09 5.46
CA LEU A 25 -5.36 0.69 6.44
C LEU A 25 -6.19 1.79 5.79
N LEU A 26 -5.60 2.54 4.84
CA LEU A 26 -6.33 3.57 4.09
C LEU A 26 -7.48 2.96 3.28
N VAL A 27 -7.25 1.82 2.61
CA VAL A 27 -8.30 1.11 1.85
C VAL A 27 -9.44 0.67 2.77
N VAL A 28 -9.12 0.12 3.95
CA VAL A 28 -10.13 -0.28 4.94
C VAL A 28 -10.91 0.93 5.45
N PHE A 29 -10.25 2.04 5.73
CA PHE A 29 -10.94 3.27 6.15
C PHE A 29 -11.89 3.79 5.06
N LEU A 30 -11.43 3.89 3.82
CA LEU A 30 -12.23 4.37 2.69
C LEU A 30 -13.44 3.45 2.44
N THR A 31 -13.28 2.14 2.53
CA THR A 31 -14.34 1.17 2.21
C THR A 31 -15.29 0.92 3.38
N ALA A 32 -14.79 0.78 4.61
CA ALA A 32 -15.62 0.45 5.77
C ALA A 32 -16.27 1.70 6.40
N VAL A 33 -15.57 2.84 6.44
CA VAL A 33 -16.07 4.07 7.06
C VAL A 33 -16.74 4.98 6.03
N LEU A 34 -16.07 5.25 4.91
CA LEU A 34 -16.59 6.15 3.88
C LEU A 34 -17.43 5.45 2.81
N GLN A 35 -17.59 4.12 2.89
CA GLN A 35 -18.38 3.32 1.93
C GLN A 35 -17.96 3.55 0.47
N ALA A 36 -16.68 3.87 0.25
CA ALA A 36 -16.15 4.13 -1.08
C ALA A 36 -16.02 2.83 -1.88
N PRO A 37 -16.18 2.87 -3.22
CA PRO A 37 -15.99 1.71 -4.07
C PRO A 37 -14.57 1.14 -3.94
N GLN A 38 -14.44 -0.19 -3.97
CA GLN A 38 -13.18 -0.90 -3.72
C GLN A 38 -12.07 -0.49 -4.70
N LEU A 39 -12.42 -0.30 -5.98
CA LEU A 39 -11.46 0.11 -7.02
C LEU A 39 -10.95 1.52 -6.77
N VAL A 40 -11.84 2.45 -6.38
CA VAL A 40 -11.49 3.84 -6.05
C VAL A 40 -10.61 3.89 -4.80
N ALA A 41 -10.96 3.12 -3.76
CA ALA A 41 -10.21 3.07 -2.52
C ALA A 41 -8.77 2.56 -2.71
N GLN A 42 -8.59 1.52 -3.51
CA GLN A 42 -7.26 1.01 -3.86
C GLN A 42 -6.46 1.98 -4.73
N GLY A 43 -7.11 2.66 -5.68
CA GLY A 43 -6.49 3.70 -6.49
C GLY A 43 -5.97 4.87 -5.63
N LEU A 44 -6.78 5.34 -4.68
CA LEU A 44 -6.37 6.37 -3.73
C LEU A 44 -5.19 5.93 -2.88
N ASN A 45 -5.15 4.66 -2.47
CA ASN A 45 -4.01 4.10 -1.76
C ASN A 45 -2.73 4.07 -2.61
N LEU A 46 -2.82 3.79 -3.91
CA LEU A 46 -1.68 3.86 -4.82
C LEU A 46 -1.16 5.27 -5.02
N VAL A 47 -2.05 6.26 -5.17
CA VAL A 47 -1.66 7.68 -5.26
C VAL A 47 -0.93 8.11 -3.99
N PHE A 48 -1.46 7.74 -2.82
CA PHE A 48 -0.81 7.98 -1.54
C PHE A 48 0.59 7.34 -1.47
N PHE A 49 0.70 6.08 -1.88
CA PHE A 49 1.98 5.38 -1.95
C PHE A 49 2.96 5.99 -2.92
N LEU A 50 2.51 6.56 -4.03
CA LEU A 50 3.38 7.22 -5.00
C LEU A 50 4.11 8.40 -4.35
N PHE A 51 3.39 9.23 -3.60
CA PHE A 51 4.01 10.35 -2.86
C PHE A 51 4.93 9.86 -1.74
N SER A 52 4.47 8.91 -0.91
CA SER A 52 5.27 8.37 0.19
C SER A 52 6.54 7.68 -0.31
N SER A 53 6.43 6.86 -1.35
CA SER A 53 7.56 6.14 -1.93
C SER A 53 8.48 7.08 -2.68
N GLY A 54 7.96 8.13 -3.32
CA GLY A 54 8.78 9.19 -3.92
C GLY A 54 9.64 9.90 -2.88
N ALA A 55 9.07 10.28 -1.75
CA ALA A 55 9.83 10.88 -0.64
C ALA A 55 10.90 9.92 -0.09
N ALA A 56 10.54 8.65 0.15
CA ALA A 56 11.47 7.63 0.61
C ALA A 56 12.60 7.36 -0.41
N LEU A 57 12.27 7.27 -1.70
CA LEU A 57 13.22 7.10 -2.79
C LEU A 57 14.19 8.27 -2.86
N THR A 58 13.70 9.51 -2.73
CA THR A 58 14.56 10.71 -2.74
C THR A 58 15.60 10.65 -1.62
N VAL A 59 15.20 10.29 -0.41
CA VAL A 59 16.13 10.13 0.72
C VAL A 59 17.10 8.96 0.47
N HIS A 60 16.62 7.85 -0.07
CA HIS A 60 17.43 6.67 -0.35
C HIS A 60 18.51 6.95 -1.40
N LEU A 61 18.15 7.67 -2.46
CA LEU A 61 19.06 8.13 -3.53
C LEU A 61 20.22 8.99 -2.98
N LEU A 62 19.94 9.82 -1.97
CA LEU A 62 20.93 10.71 -1.36
C LEU A 62 21.87 9.99 -0.38
N ARG A 63 21.45 8.85 0.18
CA ARG A 63 22.15 8.16 1.27
C ARG A 63 22.80 6.84 0.87
N THR A 64 22.39 6.25 -0.26
CA THR A 64 22.71 4.85 -0.59
C THR A 64 23.02 4.71 -2.07
N PRO A 65 24.14 4.08 -2.45
CA PRO A 65 24.42 3.81 -3.85
C PRO A 65 23.39 2.83 -4.41
N LEU A 66 22.80 3.19 -5.56
CA LEU A 66 21.82 2.34 -6.21
C LEU A 66 22.47 1.20 -7.00
N LEU A 67 21.87 0.02 -6.90
CA LEU A 67 22.16 -1.10 -7.78
C LEU A 67 21.36 -0.95 -9.09
N PHE A 68 21.88 -0.16 -10.03
CA PHE A 68 21.22 0.13 -11.30
C PHE A 68 20.84 -1.12 -12.11
N GLY A 69 21.61 -2.22 -12.01
CA GLY A 69 21.25 -3.49 -12.64
C GLY A 69 19.95 -4.08 -12.11
N CYS A 70 19.70 -4.00 -10.80
CA CYS A 70 18.44 -4.43 -10.21
C CYS A 70 17.27 -3.54 -10.67
N ILE A 71 17.49 -2.23 -10.78
CA ILE A 71 16.47 -1.29 -11.25
C ILE A 71 16.08 -1.62 -12.70
N LEU A 72 17.05 -1.80 -13.59
CA LEU A 72 16.82 -2.17 -14.99
C LEU A 72 16.06 -3.49 -15.15
N LEU A 73 16.29 -4.45 -14.26
CA LEU A 73 15.58 -5.73 -14.27
C LEU A 73 14.15 -5.60 -13.72
N LEU A 74 13.96 -4.85 -12.63
CA LEU A 74 12.68 -4.77 -11.91
C LEU A 74 11.69 -3.78 -12.54
N LEU A 75 12.18 -2.68 -13.12
CA LEU A 75 11.35 -1.62 -13.69
C LEU A 75 10.40 -2.12 -14.79
N PRO A 76 10.83 -2.86 -15.83
CA PRO A 76 9.91 -3.34 -16.85
C PRO A 76 8.88 -4.33 -16.29
N GLY A 77 9.28 -5.19 -15.35
CA GLY A 77 8.35 -6.10 -14.67
C GLY A 77 7.31 -5.35 -13.83
N GLY A 78 7.73 -4.31 -13.12
CA GLY A 78 6.83 -3.44 -12.34
C GLY A 78 5.84 -2.69 -13.23
N VAL A 79 6.30 -2.10 -14.34
CA VAL A 79 5.45 -1.38 -15.29
C VAL A 79 4.46 -2.32 -15.96
N LEU A 80 4.94 -3.44 -16.51
CA LEU A 80 4.09 -4.41 -17.20
C LEU A 80 3.08 -5.05 -16.24
N GLY A 81 3.53 -5.46 -15.04
CA GLY A 81 2.68 -6.03 -14.02
C GLY A 81 1.61 -5.05 -13.52
N SER A 82 1.97 -3.78 -13.32
CA SER A 82 1.01 -2.75 -12.91
C SER A 82 -0.02 -2.45 -14.00
N TYR A 83 0.41 -2.40 -15.26
CA TYR A 83 -0.50 -2.22 -16.40
C TYR A 83 -1.50 -3.38 -16.52
N LEU A 84 -1.00 -4.62 -16.54
CA LEU A 84 -1.85 -5.81 -16.59
C LEU A 84 -2.77 -5.91 -15.37
N GLY A 85 -2.26 -5.60 -14.18
CA GLY A 85 -3.03 -5.55 -12.95
C GLY A 85 -4.14 -4.51 -12.99
N SER A 86 -3.88 -3.33 -13.55
CA SER A 86 -4.91 -2.29 -13.74
C SER A 86 -6.01 -2.76 -14.70
N VAL A 87 -5.65 -3.33 -15.86
CA VAL A 87 -6.64 -3.87 -16.81
C VAL A 87 -7.47 -4.98 -16.16
N LEU A 88 -6.82 -5.91 -15.45
CA LEU A 88 -7.49 -6.99 -14.76
C LEU A 88 -8.41 -6.48 -13.65
N ALA A 89 -7.99 -5.46 -12.89
CA ALA A 89 -8.79 -4.87 -11.82
C ALA A 89 -10.09 -4.22 -12.34
N HIS A 90 -10.09 -3.68 -13.56
CA HIS A 90 -11.29 -3.15 -14.20
C HIS A 90 -12.19 -4.26 -14.78
N ALA A 91 -11.63 -5.41 -15.14
CA ALA A 91 -12.36 -6.53 -15.72
C ALA A 91 -13.08 -7.42 -14.68
N ILE A 92 -12.67 -7.37 -13.41
CA ILE A 92 -13.27 -8.18 -12.33
C ILE A 92 -14.36 -7.42 -11.58
N SER A 93 -15.31 -8.17 -10.99
CA SER A 93 -16.37 -7.57 -10.19
C SER A 93 -15.84 -6.99 -8.87
N GLU A 94 -16.45 -5.88 -8.43
CA GLU A 94 -16.06 -5.17 -7.22
C GLU A 94 -16.10 -6.08 -5.97
N GLY A 95 -17.12 -6.94 -5.89
CA GLY A 95 -17.27 -7.91 -4.81
C GLY A 95 -16.13 -8.94 -4.76
N LEU A 96 -15.63 -9.37 -5.92
CA LEU A 96 -14.49 -10.29 -6.00
C LEU A 96 -13.18 -9.57 -5.64
N LEU A 97 -12.97 -8.35 -6.17
CA LEU A 97 -11.81 -7.51 -5.83
C LEU A 97 -11.71 -7.27 -4.31
N ARG A 98 -12.86 -7.00 -3.66
CA ARG A 98 -12.93 -6.82 -2.20
C ARG A 98 -12.53 -8.09 -1.44
N ARG A 99 -12.99 -9.26 -1.88
CA ARG A 99 -12.64 -10.55 -1.24
C ARG A 99 -11.16 -10.88 -1.41
N LEU A 100 -10.61 -10.68 -2.61
CA LEU A 100 -9.18 -10.88 -2.87
C LEU A 100 -8.32 -9.98 -1.99
N PHE A 101 -8.66 -8.70 -1.89
CA PHE A 101 -7.95 -7.76 -1.04
C PHE A 101 -8.06 -8.12 0.45
N GLY A 102 -9.25 -8.49 0.92
CA GLY A 102 -9.46 -8.95 2.29
C GLY A 102 -8.64 -10.20 2.63
N PHE A 103 -8.60 -11.19 1.72
CA PHE A 103 -7.74 -12.37 1.90
C PHE A 103 -6.26 -11.99 1.96
N LEU A 104 -5.80 -11.09 1.09
CA LEU A 104 -4.43 -10.57 1.11
C LEU A 104 -4.09 -9.93 2.45
N LEU A 105 -5.00 -9.12 3.02
CA LEU A 105 -4.79 -8.50 4.34
C LEU A 105 -4.73 -9.53 5.47
N ILE A 106 -5.62 -10.52 5.48
CA ILE A 106 -5.61 -11.58 6.50
C ILE A 106 -4.32 -12.40 6.40
N ALA A 107 -3.91 -12.77 5.18
CA ALA A 107 -2.68 -13.51 4.96
C ALA A 107 -1.45 -12.71 5.41
N ALA A 108 -1.32 -11.45 4.98
CA ALA A 108 -0.22 -10.57 5.35
C ALA A 108 -0.17 -10.33 6.86
N GLY A 109 -1.33 -10.06 7.49
CA GLY A 109 -1.46 -9.88 8.93
C GLY A 109 -1.08 -11.13 9.72
N SER A 110 -1.56 -12.29 9.29
CA SER A 110 -1.22 -13.58 9.91
C SER A 110 0.28 -13.87 9.80
N MET A 111 0.86 -13.72 8.61
CA MET A 111 2.30 -13.90 8.42
C MET A 111 3.13 -12.94 9.29
N SER A 112 2.68 -11.70 9.48
CA SER A 112 3.35 -10.74 10.35
C SER A 112 3.26 -11.12 11.82
N LEU A 113 2.14 -11.71 12.27
CA LEU A 113 1.93 -12.09 13.66
C LEU A 113 2.76 -13.33 14.05
N PHE A 114 2.86 -14.30 13.14
CA PHE A 114 3.56 -15.56 13.41
C PHE A 114 5.04 -15.54 13.02
N ARG A 115 5.53 -14.50 12.34
CA ARG A 115 6.96 -14.37 12.04
C ARG A 115 7.73 -14.03 13.32
N PRO A 116 8.68 -14.87 13.77
CA PRO A 116 9.51 -14.54 14.90
C PRO A 116 10.30 -13.28 14.58
N GLN A 117 10.19 -12.28 15.46
CA GLN A 117 10.90 -11.01 15.31
C GLN A 117 12.39 -11.29 15.46
N LYS A 118 13.10 -11.47 14.35
CA LYS A 118 14.54 -11.70 14.38
C LYS A 118 15.20 -10.41 14.84
N ASN A 119 15.75 -10.43 16.04
CA ASN A 119 16.42 -9.31 16.69
C ASN A 119 17.61 -8.87 15.81
N ARG A 120 17.41 -7.88 14.93
CA ARG A 120 18.48 -7.31 14.10
C ARG A 120 19.29 -6.33 14.95
N TYR A 121 20.05 -6.85 15.90
CA TYR A 121 21.22 -6.18 16.43
C TYR A 121 22.43 -6.74 15.67
N HIS A 122 22.81 -6.08 14.58
CA HIS A 122 24.16 -6.16 14.06
C HIS A 122 24.60 -4.72 13.81
N LEU A 123 25.43 -4.27 14.78
CA LEU A 123 26.51 -3.29 14.71
C LEU A 123 26.53 -2.34 13.49
#